data_AF-A0A7W0JEG6-F1
#
_entry.id   AF-A0A7W0JEG6-F1
#
_cell.length_a   1.000
_cell.length_b   1.000
_cell.length_c   1.000
_cell.angle_alpha   90.00
_cell.angle_beta   90.00
_cell.angle_gamma   90.00
#
_symmetry.space_group_name_H-M   'P 1'
#
loop_
_entity.id
_entity.type
_entity.pdbx_description
1 polymer ?
#
loop_
_entity_poly.entity_id
_entity_poly.type
_entity_poly.pdbx_seq_one_letter_code
_entity_poly.pdbx_strand_id
1 'polypeptide(L)'
;MSDEGRPPLRRIHTDEMLSSGANRFSLEYWRCRETIEIVESLRPGKSEALKVKPDGRIINGNIRVKILEERGFDINGLDRELN
;
A
#
# COMPACT_ATOMS: atom_id res chain seq x y z
N MET A 1 -21.67 0.84 -11.59
CA MET A 1 -20.52 1.76 -11.71
C MET A 1 -19.30 0.93 -11.41
N SER A 2 -18.75 0.29 -12.44
CA SER A 2 -17.88 -0.87 -12.26
C SER A 2 -16.43 -0.43 -12.17
N ASP A 3 -15.74 -0.88 -11.13
CA ASP A 3 -14.30 -0.76 -10.88
C ASP A 3 -13.47 -1.57 -11.92
N GLU A 4 -13.92 -1.65 -13.18
CA GLU A 4 -13.49 -2.64 -14.18
C GLU A 4 -12.40 -2.15 -15.14
N GLY A 5 -11.53 -1.25 -14.67
CA GLY A 5 -10.46 -0.70 -15.50
C GLY A 5 -9.08 -0.70 -14.87
N ARG A 6 -8.97 -0.91 -13.55
CA ARG A 6 -7.68 -0.81 -12.86
C ARG A 6 -7.18 -2.21 -12.53
N PRO A 7 -5.94 -2.58 -12.93
CA PRO A 7 -5.40 -3.87 -12.55
C PRO A 7 -5.31 -4.00 -11.02
N PRO A 8 -5.46 -5.23 -10.49
CA PRO A 8 -5.36 -5.47 -9.07
C PRO A 8 -3.97 -5.06 -8.57
N LEU A 9 -3.92 -4.56 -7.34
CA LEU A 9 -2.66 -4.16 -6.73
C LEU A 9 -1.74 -5.37 -6.56
N ARG A 10 -0.52 -5.23 -7.05
CA ARG A 10 0.53 -6.26 -6.95
C ARG A 10 1.72 -5.69 -6.20
N ARG A 11 2.00 -6.26 -5.03
CA ARG A 11 3.22 -6.00 -4.29
C ARG A 11 4.41 -6.54 -5.08
N ILE A 12 5.48 -5.76 -5.17
CA ILE A 12 6.71 -6.14 -5.91
C ILE A 12 7.78 -6.76 -5.00
N HIS A 13 7.61 -6.66 -3.69
CA HIS A 13 8.52 -7.20 -2.68
C HIS A 13 7.89 -8.36 -1.93
N THR A 14 8.69 -9.37 -1.62
CA THR A 14 8.30 -10.47 -0.74
C THR A 14 8.14 -9.98 0.70
N ASP A 15 7.36 -10.71 1.50
CA ASP A 15 7.16 -10.41 2.92
C ASP A 15 8.46 -10.40 3.71
N GLU A 16 9.41 -11.25 3.33
CA GLU A 16 10.74 -11.31 3.91
C GLU A 16 11.53 -10.01 3.67
N MET A 17 11.47 -9.45 2.46
CA MET A 17 12.12 -8.18 2.14
C MET A 17 11.50 -7.00 2.90
N LEU A 18 10.18 -7.01 3.09
CA LEU A 18 9.46 -5.97 3.81
C LEU A 18 9.66 -6.04 5.34
N SER A 19 10.09 -7.19 5.85
CA SER A 19 10.31 -7.43 7.29
C SER A 19 11.78 -7.40 7.69
N SER A 20 12.68 -7.10 6.74
CA SER A 20 14.14 -7.12 6.93
C SER A 20 14.75 -5.71 6.94
N GLY A 21 15.92 -5.57 7.59
CA GLY A 21 16.71 -4.34 7.60
C GLY A 21 15.93 -3.10 8.08
N ALA A 22 16.12 -1.97 7.39
CA ALA A 22 15.46 -0.71 7.72
C ALA A 22 13.92 -0.76 7.54
N ASN A 23 13.40 -1.67 6.72
CA ASN A 23 11.96 -1.80 6.48
C ASN A 23 11.22 -2.35 7.70
N ARG A 24 11.91 -3.11 8.57
CA ARG A 24 11.33 -3.64 9.80
C ARG A 24 10.80 -2.53 10.72
N PHE A 25 11.58 -1.47 10.92
CA PHE A 25 11.15 -0.34 11.76
C PHE A 25 9.92 0.37 11.20
N SER A 26 9.86 0.52 9.87
CA SER A 26 8.69 1.08 9.19
C SER A 26 7.47 0.15 9.33
N LEU A 27 7.66 -1.17 9.19
CA LEU A 27 6.61 -2.16 9.38
C LEU A 27 6.07 -2.14 10.81
N GLU A 28 6.93 -2.15 11.82
CA GLU A 28 6.53 -2.07 13.24
C GLU A 28 5.82 -0.74 13.55
N TYR A 29 6.34 0.39 13.03
CA TYR A 29 5.71 1.70 13.17
C TYR A 29 4.28 1.73 12.62
N TRP A 30 4.10 1.27 11.38
CA TRP A 30 2.79 1.27 10.73
C TRP A 30 1.84 0.22 11.31
N ARG A 31 2.34 -0.88 11.87
CA ARG A 31 1.52 -1.88 12.56
C ARG A 31 0.82 -1.32 13.79
N CYS A 32 1.45 -0.38 14.48
CA CYS A 32 0.87 0.30 15.65
C CYS A 32 -0.16 1.38 15.29
N ARG A 33 -0.34 1.72 14.01
CA ARG A 33 -1.27 2.76 13.54
C ARG A 33 -2.65 2.21 13.25
N GLU A 34 -3.67 3.03 13.40
CA GLU A 34 -5.03 2.64 13.03
C GLU A 34 -5.16 2.50 11.51
N THR A 35 -6.09 1.64 11.07
CA THR A 35 -6.32 1.38 9.63
C THR A 35 -6.63 2.68 8.88
N ILE A 36 -7.41 3.56 9.49
CA ILE A 36 -7.74 4.86 8.90
C ILE A 36 -6.52 5.76 8.72
N GLU A 37 -5.59 5.80 9.68
CA GLU A 37 -4.35 6.57 9.56
C GLU A 37 -3.49 6.07 8.39
N ILE A 38 -3.44 4.75 8.19
CA ILE A 38 -2.71 4.14 7.08
C ILE A 38 -3.35 4.53 5.74
N VAL A 39 -4.67 4.45 5.62
CA VAL A 39 -5.42 4.86 4.42
C VAL A 39 -5.20 6.34 4.12
N GLU A 40 -5.30 7.20 5.13
CA GLU A 40 -5.06 8.64 4.99
C GLU A 40 -3.63 8.96 4.57
N SER A 41 -2.64 8.16 4.99
CA SER A 41 -1.24 8.32 4.57
C SER A 41 -1.01 7.98 3.09
N LEU A 42 -1.87 7.13 2.51
CA LEU A 42 -1.77 6.64 1.13
C LEU A 42 -2.53 7.51 0.14
N ARG A 43 -3.32 8.50 0.60
CA ARG A 43 -4.10 9.38 -0.27
C ARG A 43 -3.22 10.13 -1.29
N PRO A 44 -3.72 10.31 -2.52
CA PRO A 44 -3.07 11.14 -3.54
C PRO A 44 -2.76 12.56 -3.05
N GLY A 45 -1.72 13.17 -3.62
CA GLY A 45 -1.23 14.51 -3.29
C GLY A 45 -0.30 14.57 -2.08
N LYS A 46 -0.11 13.46 -1.36
CA LYS A 46 0.87 13.38 -0.26
C LYS A 46 2.23 12.89 -0.77
N SER A 47 3.30 13.30 -0.09
CA SER A 47 4.68 12.88 -0.41
C SER A 47 4.84 11.36 -0.42
N GLU A 48 4.08 10.68 0.45
CA GLU A 48 4.10 9.24 0.67
C GLU A 48 2.86 8.53 0.07
N ALA A 49 2.18 9.14 -0.91
CA ALA A 49 0.97 8.57 -1.52
C ALA A 49 1.19 7.15 -2.12
N LEU A 50 0.10 6.38 -2.23
CA LEU A 50 0.10 5.10 -2.92
C LEU A 50 0.33 5.34 -4.42
N LYS A 51 1.49 4.90 -4.90
CA LYS A 51 1.85 5.02 -6.32
C LYS A 51 1.94 3.66 -6.95
N VAL A 52 1.37 3.54 -8.14
CA VAL A 52 1.31 2.29 -8.89
C VAL A 52 1.69 2.53 -10.35
N LYS A 53 2.19 1.47 -10.97
CA LYS A 53 2.33 1.43 -12.43
C LYS A 53 0.98 1.17 -13.10
N PRO A 54 0.85 1.48 -14.40
CA PRO A 54 -0.34 1.13 -15.19
C PRO A 54 -0.71 -0.36 -15.16
N ASP A 55 0.23 -1.26 -14.86
CA ASP A 55 0.00 -2.70 -14.73
C ASP A 55 -0.40 -3.16 -13.31
N GLY A 56 -0.55 -2.23 -12.36
CA GLY A 56 -1.00 -2.50 -10.99
C GLY A 56 0.10 -2.78 -9.98
N ARG A 57 1.37 -2.79 -10.42
CA ARG A 57 2.53 -2.92 -9.52
C ARG A 57 2.65 -1.71 -8.60
N ILE A 58 2.76 -1.96 -7.30
CA ILE A 58 2.96 -0.92 -6.30
C ILE A 58 4.42 -0.49 -6.30
N ILE A 59 4.66 0.78 -6.58
CA ILE A 59 6.00 1.39 -6.50
C ILE A 59 6.22 2.12 -5.18
N ASN A 60 5.15 2.59 -4.53
CA ASN A 60 5.21 3.21 -3.20
C ASN A 60 4.04 2.77 -2.32
N GLY A 61 4.30 2.58 -1.02
CA GLY A 61 3.29 2.17 -0.05
C GLY A 61 3.19 0.66 0.22
N ASN A 62 4.15 -0.15 -0.26
CA ASN A 62 4.14 -1.62 -0.11
C ASN A 62 3.92 -2.11 1.34
N ILE A 63 4.60 -1.50 2.32
CA ILE A 63 4.48 -1.85 3.74
C ILE A 63 3.06 -1.59 4.25
N ARG A 64 2.52 -0.42 3.92
CA ARG A 64 1.19 0.03 4.35
C ARG A 64 0.09 -0.81 3.72
N VAL A 65 0.21 -1.12 2.43
CA VAL A 65 -0.71 -2.04 1.72
C VAL A 65 -0.65 -3.45 2.32
N LYS A 66 0.54 -3.97 2.65
CA LYS A 66 0.67 -5.27 3.33
C LYS A 66 -0.09 -5.29 4.66
N ILE A 67 0.02 -4.24 5.47
CA ILE A 67 -0.68 -4.17 6.77
C ILE A 67 -2.20 -4.10 6.56
N LEU A 68 -2.68 -3.36 5.57
CA LEU A 68 -4.10 -3.29 5.23
C LEU A 68 -4.63 -4.66 4.78
N GLU A 69 -3.89 -5.35 3.91
CA GLU A 69 -4.20 -6.72 3.46
C GLU A 69 -4.25 -7.71 4.63
N GLU A 70 -3.27 -7.67 5.54
CA GLU A 70 -3.24 -8.49 6.76
C GLU A 70 -4.44 -8.23 7.69
N ARG A 71 -5.00 -7.01 7.66
CA ARG A 71 -6.17 -6.61 8.44
C ARG A 71 -7.50 -6.94 7.73
N GLY A 72 -7.46 -7.53 6.53
CA GLY A 72 -8.65 -7.82 5.74
C GLY A 72 -9.29 -6.59 5.10
N PHE A 73 -8.55 -5.49 4.96
CA PHE A 73 -9.04 -4.29 4.28
C PHE A 73 -8.96 -4.47 2.75
N ASP A 74 -9.96 -3.98 2.01
CA ASP A 74 -9.93 -4.00 0.56
C ASP A 74 -8.95 -2.97 0.00
N ILE A 75 -7.75 -3.44 -0.35
CA ILE A 75 -6.69 -2.59 -0.87
C ILE A 75 -6.94 -2.13 -2.32
N ASN A 76 -7.78 -2.83 -3.09
CA ASN A 76 -8.01 -2.47 -4.50
C ASN A 76 -8.88 -1.21 -4.64
N GLY A 77 -9.72 -0.94 -3.64
CA GLY A 77 -10.52 0.28 -3.52
C GLY A 77 -9.73 1.51 -3.04
N LEU A 78 -8.42 1.39 -2.76
CA LEU A 78 -7.60 2.54 -2.36
C LEU A 78 -7.41 3.51 -3.53
N ASP A 79 -7.53 4.81 -3.23
CA ASP A 79 -7.08 5.86 -4.13
C ASP A 79 -5.58 5.73 -4.37
N ARG A 80 -5.18 5.78 -5.64
CA ARG A 80 -3.81 5.53 -6.09
C ARG A 80 -3.42 6.44 -7.24
N GLU A 81 -2.17 6.88 -7.21
CA GLU A 81 -1.55 7.66 -8.27
C GLU A 81 -0.89 6.76 -9.30
N LEU A 82 -1.08 7.07 -10.58
CA LEU A 82 -0.29 6.46 -11.65
C LEU A 82 1.05 7.17 -11.74
N ASN A 83 2.12 6.38 -11.84
CA ASN A 83 3.49 6.85 -12.02
C ASN A 83 4.12 6.27 -13.28
#